data_AF-E7SAM1-F1
#
_entry.id   AF-E7SAM1-F1
#
_cell.length_a   1.000
_cell.length_b   1.000
_cell.length_c   1.000
_cell.angle_alpha   90.00
_cell.angle_beta   90.00
_cell.angle_gamma   90.00
#
_symmetry.space_group_name_H-M   'P 1'
#
loop_
_entity.id
_entity.type
_entity.pdbx_description
1 polymer ?
#
loop_
_entity_poly.entity_id
_entity_poly.type
_entity_poly.pdbx_seq_one_letter_code
_entity_poly.pdbx_strand_id
1 'polypeptide(L)'
;MRTPMLKSNELIIFLISLPFLMVLVFYSLSEHPGYSDDGNFVRNHEAAITREIIAHLAREKQDIESVTLLPNTARGEYDNGGDVSGHYHIYFTAYVNHNRERTISVELFFPDASIPLSPCFLPTLIKTRAKRCPIG
;
A
#
# COMPACT_ATOMS: atom_id res chain seq x y z
N MET A 1 18.38 35.73 -37.92
CA MET A 1 18.22 34.70 -36.86
C MET A 1 19.20 35.02 -35.75
N ARG A 2 18.74 35.41 -34.55
CA ARG A 2 19.60 35.60 -33.36
C ARG A 2 19.51 34.33 -32.52
N THR A 3 20.61 33.62 -32.39
CA THR A 3 20.75 32.55 -31.39
C THR A 3 20.88 33.21 -30.02
N PRO A 4 19.99 32.92 -29.05
CA PRO A 4 20.19 33.43 -27.69
C PRO A 4 21.43 32.75 -27.09
N MET A 5 22.52 33.49 -26.93
CA MET A 5 23.69 33.03 -26.18
C MET A 5 23.51 33.43 -24.72
N LEU A 6 23.43 32.44 -23.83
CA LEU A 6 23.53 32.67 -22.39
C LEU A 6 24.90 33.28 -22.08
N LYS A 7 24.89 34.36 -21.30
CA LYS A 7 26.11 35.00 -20.82
C LYS A 7 26.89 34.01 -19.95
N SER A 8 28.22 33.98 -20.08
CA SER A 8 29.09 32.92 -19.49
C SER A 8 28.83 32.65 -18.00
N ASN A 9 28.55 33.69 -17.21
CA ASN A 9 28.18 33.57 -15.79
C ASN A 9 26.85 32.83 -15.56
N GLU A 10 25.83 33.10 -16.38
CA GLU A 10 24.53 32.41 -16.34
C GLU A 10 24.66 30.96 -16.81
N LEU A 11 25.50 30.71 -17.82
CA LEU A 11 25.80 29.37 -18.32
C LEU A 11 26.49 28.53 -17.23
N ILE A 12 27.43 29.11 -16.48
CA ILE A 12 28.11 28.42 -15.39
C ILE A 12 27.12 28.06 -14.26
N ILE A 13 26.26 28.99 -13.85
CA ILE A 13 25.25 28.74 -12.81
C ILE A 13 24.28 27.63 -13.27
N PHE A 14 23.84 27.68 -14.54
CA PHE A 14 22.98 26.66 -15.12
C PHE A 14 23.65 25.27 -15.15
N LEU A 15 24.94 25.19 -15.50
CA LEU A 15 25.67 23.93 -15.51
C LEU A 15 25.89 23.38 -14.09
N ILE A 16 26.08 24.25 -13.10
CA ILE A 16 26.23 23.84 -11.69
C ILE A 16 24.89 23.38 -11.11
N SER A 17 23.75 23.96 -11.51
CA SER A 17 22.43 23.58 -11.01
C SER A 17 21.88 22.30 -11.65
N LEU A 18 22.35 21.94 -12.85
CA LEU A 18 21.94 20.75 -13.59
C LEU A 18 22.05 19.43 -12.78
N PRO A 19 23.17 19.12 -12.08
CA PRO A 19 23.24 17.91 -11.25
C PRO A 19 22.23 17.92 -10.09
N PHE A 20 21.97 19.07 -9.45
CA PHE A 20 20.98 19.16 -8.36
C PHE A 20 19.55 18.97 -8.87
N LEU A 21 19.24 19.54 -10.04
CA LEU A 21 17.95 19.33 -10.69
C LEU A 21 17.76 17.86 -11.08
N MET A 22 18.81 17.22 -11.61
CA MET A 22 18.79 15.80 -11.91
C MET A 22 18.52 14.97 -10.66
N VAL A 23 19.18 15.25 -9.52
CA VAL A 23 18.91 14.55 -8.25
C VAL A 23 17.45 14.69 -7.82
N LEU A 24 16.86 15.87 -7.91
CA LEU A 24 15.45 16.08 -7.58
C LEU A 24 14.50 15.31 -8.51
N VAL A 25 14.80 15.31 -9.81
CA VAL A 25 14.03 14.57 -10.82
C VAL A 25 14.15 13.07 -10.61
N PHE A 26 15.37 12.55 -10.37
CA PHE A 26 15.59 11.14 -10.07
C PHE A 26 14.93 10.74 -8.76
N TYR A 27 14.99 11.55 -7.70
CA TYR A 27 14.27 11.28 -6.45
C TYR A 27 12.75 11.26 -6.63
N SER A 28 12.21 12.09 -7.53
CA SER A 28 10.77 12.12 -7.81
C SER A 28 10.31 10.99 -8.74
N LEU A 29 11.18 10.54 -9.65
CA LEU A 29 10.90 9.49 -10.63
C LEU A 29 11.26 8.09 -10.14
N SER A 30 12.16 7.98 -9.15
CA SER A 30 12.38 6.73 -8.45
C SER A 30 11.18 6.51 -7.53
N GLU A 31 10.17 5.81 -8.07
CA GLU A 31 9.29 5.01 -7.24
C GLU A 31 10.20 4.20 -6.31
N HIS A 32 10.05 4.40 -5.00
CA HIS A 32 10.90 3.80 -3.99
C HIS A 32 11.01 2.29 -4.27
N PRO A 33 12.20 1.76 -4.64
CA PRO A 33 12.34 0.38 -5.11
C PRO A 33 12.25 -0.66 -3.97
N GLY A 34 11.50 -0.36 -2.92
CA GLY A 34 11.34 -1.21 -1.75
C GLY A 34 10.02 -1.01 -1.01
N TYR A 35 9.07 -0.22 -1.55
CA TYR A 35 7.70 -0.19 -1.03
C TYR A 35 6.84 -1.08 -1.93
N SER A 36 6.27 -2.13 -1.36
CA SER A 36 5.19 -2.88 -1.98
C SER A 36 4.01 -1.95 -2.25
N ASP A 37 3.42 -2.03 -3.44
CA ASP A 37 2.22 -1.27 -3.78
C ASP A 37 0.99 -2.00 -3.23
N ASP A 38 0.82 -1.92 -1.92
CA ASP A 38 -0.21 -2.64 -1.17
C ASP A 38 -1.61 -2.19 -1.58
N GLY A 39 -1.75 -0.91 -1.91
CA GLY A 39 -2.98 -0.35 -2.45
C GLY A 39 -3.36 -0.99 -3.78
N ASN A 40 -2.41 -1.12 -4.70
CA ASN A 40 -2.64 -1.80 -5.98
C ASN A 40 -2.89 -3.30 -5.80
N PHE A 41 -2.19 -3.97 -4.88
CA PHE A 41 -2.46 -5.38 -4.57
C PHE A 41 -3.90 -5.59 -4.09
N VAL A 42 -4.35 -4.81 -3.09
CA VAL A 42 -5.70 -4.89 -2.55
C VAL A 42 -6.74 -4.56 -3.62
N ARG A 43 -6.50 -3.54 -4.45
CA ARG A 43 -7.40 -3.17 -5.56
C ARG A 43 -7.51 -4.28 -6.61
N ASN A 44 -6.39 -4.85 -7.03
CA ASN A 44 -6.37 -5.88 -8.08
C ASN A 44 -7.00 -7.20 -7.62
N HIS A 45 -7.06 -7.44 -6.31
CA HIS A 45 -7.65 -8.64 -5.71
C HIS A 45 -8.93 -8.35 -4.91
N GLU A 46 -9.54 -7.18 -5.09
CA GLU A 46 -10.68 -6.70 -4.30
C GLU A 46 -11.82 -7.73 -4.23
N ALA A 47 -12.17 -8.35 -5.36
CA ALA A 47 -13.26 -9.32 -5.42
C ALA A 47 -12.97 -10.58 -4.58
N ALA A 48 -11.73 -11.08 -4.61
CA ALA A 48 -11.32 -12.26 -3.84
C ALA A 48 -11.26 -11.94 -2.34
N ILE A 49 -10.66 -10.80 -1.99
CA ILE A 49 -10.56 -10.30 -0.62
C ILE A 49 -11.96 -10.10 -0.02
N THR A 50 -12.86 -9.43 -0.76
CA THR A 50 -14.24 -9.17 -0.34
C THR A 50 -14.99 -10.47 -0.06
N ARG A 51 -14.85 -11.47 -0.93
CA ARG A 51 -15.47 -12.80 -0.73
C ARG A 51 -14.94 -13.47 0.54
N GLU A 52 -13.63 -13.43 0.76
CA GLU A 52 -13.04 -14.05 1.94
C GLU A 52 -13.50 -13.34 3.24
N ILE A 53 -13.53 -12.01 3.26
CA ILE A 53 -14.04 -11.24 4.40
C ILE A 53 -15.50 -11.61 4.72
N ILE A 54 -16.37 -11.68 3.70
CA ILE A 54 -17.78 -12.07 3.88
C ILE A 54 -17.86 -13.49 4.42
N ALA A 55 -17.10 -14.43 3.86
CA ALA A 55 -17.08 -15.83 4.30
C ALA A 55 -16.58 -16.00 5.75
N HIS A 56 -15.58 -15.20 6.16
CA HIS A 56 -15.07 -15.18 7.53
C HIS A 56 -16.11 -14.62 8.51
N LEU A 57 -16.70 -13.47 8.19
CA LEU A 57 -17.66 -12.83 9.09
C LEU A 57 -18.99 -13.59 9.17
N ALA A 58 -19.40 -14.27 8.09
CA ALA A 58 -20.52 -15.21 8.12
C ALA A 58 -20.24 -16.40 9.06
N ARG A 59 -19.01 -16.93 9.08
CA ARG A 59 -18.57 -17.96 10.05
C ARG A 59 -18.64 -17.44 11.49
N GLU A 60 -18.34 -16.16 11.71
CA GLU A 60 -18.49 -15.49 13.01
C GLU A 60 -19.95 -15.17 13.39
N LYS A 61 -20.94 -15.64 12.62
CA LYS A 61 -22.38 -15.35 12.79
C LYS A 61 -22.71 -13.85 12.77
N GLN A 62 -21.90 -13.05 12.09
CA GLN A 62 -22.23 -11.65 11.84
C GLN A 62 -23.13 -11.57 10.61
N ASP A 63 -24.26 -10.88 10.73
CA ASP A 63 -25.15 -10.62 9.59
C ASP A 63 -24.52 -9.57 8.67
N ILE A 64 -24.08 -10.02 7.49
CA ILE A 64 -23.35 -9.24 6.50
C ILE A 64 -23.91 -9.48 5.10
N GLU A 65 -24.42 -8.41 4.50
CA GLU A 65 -24.91 -8.35 3.14
C GLU A 65 -23.84 -7.88 2.16
N SER A 66 -22.94 -6.98 2.60
CA SER A 66 -21.90 -6.43 1.74
C SER A 66 -20.66 -5.98 2.51
N VAL A 67 -19.54 -5.91 1.80
CA VAL A 67 -18.30 -5.30 2.29
C VAL A 67 -17.78 -4.34 1.21
N THR A 68 -17.34 -3.16 1.63
CA THR A 68 -16.76 -2.14 0.75
C THR A 68 -15.37 -1.77 1.25
N LEU A 69 -14.33 -2.02 0.45
CA LEU A 69 -12.97 -1.67 0.82
C LEU A 69 -12.77 -0.15 0.74
N LEU A 70 -12.15 0.45 1.76
CA LEU A 70 -11.89 1.89 1.78
C LEU A 70 -10.60 2.18 1.02
N PRO A 71 -10.64 2.98 -0.06
CA PRO A 71 -9.46 3.26 -0.87
C PRO A 71 -8.41 4.00 -0.05
N ASN A 72 -7.14 3.83 -0.44
CA ASN A 72 -5.97 4.50 0.15
C ASN A 72 -5.76 4.23 1.65
N THR A 73 -6.35 3.16 2.19
CA THR A 73 -6.10 2.73 3.58
C THR A 73 -5.19 1.51 3.70
N ALA A 74 -4.83 0.90 2.57
CA ALA A 74 -3.90 -0.21 2.53
C ALA A 74 -2.51 0.22 2.97
N ARG A 75 -1.97 -0.50 3.96
CA ARG A 75 -0.63 -0.29 4.49
C ARG A 75 0.03 -1.62 4.79
N GLY A 76 1.16 -1.83 4.16
CA GLY A 76 2.08 -2.91 4.38
C GLY A 76 2.95 -2.75 5.60
N GLU A 77 3.23 -3.88 6.26
CA GLU A 77 4.23 -3.98 7.32
C GLU A 77 4.97 -5.31 7.18
N TYR A 78 6.30 -5.25 7.24
CA TYR A 78 7.14 -6.44 7.27
C TYR A 78 7.69 -6.61 8.69
N ASP A 79 7.33 -7.70 9.33
CA ASP A 79 7.86 -8.12 10.62
C ASP A 79 8.85 -9.26 10.40
N ASN A 80 10.13 -9.03 10.68
CA ASN A 80 11.16 -10.04 10.48
C ASN A 80 11.39 -10.95 11.68
N GLY A 81 10.76 -10.71 12.84
CA GLY A 81 10.84 -11.60 14.02
C GLY A 81 12.26 -11.94 14.52
N GLY A 82 13.32 -11.35 13.95
CA GLY A 82 14.73 -11.72 14.17
C GLY A 82 15.30 -12.84 13.27
N ASP A 83 14.58 -13.33 12.26
CA ASP A 83 15.03 -14.41 11.34
C ASP A 83 15.11 -13.94 9.87
N VAL A 84 15.76 -14.72 8.99
CA VAL A 84 15.93 -14.42 7.55
C VAL A 84 14.63 -14.51 6.75
N SER A 85 13.59 -15.12 7.31
CA SER A 85 12.22 -15.14 6.80
C SER A 85 11.33 -14.29 7.71
N GLY A 86 10.65 -13.30 7.14
CA GLY A 86 9.70 -12.47 7.87
C GLY A 86 8.25 -12.80 7.53
N HIS A 87 7.35 -12.15 8.25
CA HIS A 87 5.92 -12.12 7.97
C HIS A 87 5.58 -10.78 7.34
N TYR A 88 4.71 -10.82 6.35
CA TYR A 88 4.21 -9.62 5.73
C TYR A 88 2.73 -9.45 6.02
N HIS A 89 2.34 -8.24 6.39
CA HIS A 89 0.99 -7.89 6.80
C HIS A 89 0.51 -6.75 5.93
N ILE A 90 -0.70 -6.86 5.38
CA ILE A 90 -1.39 -5.72 4.76
C ILE A 90 -2.61 -5.39 5.59
N TYR A 91 -2.64 -4.19 6.15
CA TYR A 91 -3.76 -3.64 6.89
C TYR A 91 -4.56 -2.71 5.99
N PHE A 92 -5.87 -2.84 5.98
CA PHE A 92 -6.76 -1.85 5.36
C PHE A 92 -8.09 -1.78 6.10
N THR A 93 -8.86 -0.77 5.76
CA THR A 93 -10.17 -0.51 6.35
C THR A 93 -11.27 -0.90 5.38
N ALA A 94 -12.37 -1.46 5.88
CA ALA A 94 -13.56 -1.75 5.08
C ALA A 94 -14.85 -1.39 5.84
N TYR A 95 -15.89 -1.03 5.09
CA TYR A 95 -17.25 -0.89 5.61
C TYR A 95 -18.03 -2.19 5.44
N VAL A 96 -18.87 -2.48 6.41
CA VAL A 96 -19.82 -3.60 6.36
C VAL A 96 -21.22 -3.06 6.14
N ASN A 97 -21.99 -3.70 5.25
CA ASN A 97 -23.39 -3.40 4.94
C ASN A 97 -23.61 -1.92 4.53
N HIS A 98 -22.65 -1.35 3.78
CA HIS A 98 -22.64 0.06 3.39
C HIS A 98 -22.80 1.05 4.56
N ASN A 99 -22.51 0.63 5.80
CA ASN A 99 -22.62 1.47 6.98
C ASN A 99 -21.25 2.02 7.37
N ARG A 100 -21.06 3.34 7.22
CA ARG A 100 -19.82 4.04 7.58
C ARG A 100 -19.48 3.98 9.08
N GLU A 101 -20.47 3.78 9.94
CA GLU A 101 -20.26 3.60 11.38
C GLU A 101 -19.83 2.16 11.72
N ARG A 102 -20.11 1.20 10.83
CA ARG A 102 -19.70 -0.21 10.98
C ARG A 102 -18.45 -0.48 10.14
N THR A 103 -17.36 0.11 10.60
CA THR A 103 -16.03 -0.04 10.02
C THR A 103 -15.29 -1.24 10.63
N ILE A 104 -14.58 -2.00 9.81
CA ILE A 104 -13.69 -3.10 10.23
C ILE A 104 -12.26 -2.85 9.75
N SER A 105 -11.29 -3.25 10.58
CA SER A 105 -9.88 -3.33 10.21
C SER A 105 -9.59 -4.76 9.77
N VAL A 106 -9.08 -4.91 8.55
CA VAL A 106 -8.77 -6.19 7.93
C VAL A 106 -7.27 -6.33 7.84
N GLU A 107 -6.78 -7.51 8.21
CA GLU A 107 -5.39 -7.89 8.10
C GLU A 107 -5.27 -9.08 7.15
N LEU A 108 -4.55 -8.88 6.05
CA LEU A 108 -4.04 -9.96 5.22
C LEU A 108 -2.67 -10.37 5.75
N PHE A 109 -2.52 -11.66 6.04
CA PHE A 109 -1.29 -12.19 6.59
C PHE A 109 -0.62 -13.11 5.58
N PHE A 110 0.67 -12.86 5.35
CA PHE A 110 1.52 -13.60 4.44
C PHE A 110 2.66 -14.21 5.28
N PRO A 111 2.51 -15.47 5.71
CA PRO A 111 3.59 -16.17 6.40
C PRO A 111 4.76 -16.38 5.44
N ASP A 112 5.97 -16.47 6.00
CA ASP A 112 7.21 -16.76 5.26
C ASP A 112 7.41 -15.85 4.04
N ALA A 113 7.04 -14.58 4.19
CA ALA A 113 7.30 -13.57 3.19
C ALA A 113 8.80 -13.36 3.08
N SER A 114 9.38 -13.76 1.94
CA SER A 114 10.72 -13.32 1.57
C SER A 114 10.65 -11.88 1.08
N ILE A 115 11.58 -11.02 1.51
CA ILE A 115 11.81 -9.71 0.87
C ILE A 115 12.04 -9.98 -0.63
N PRO A 116 11.15 -9.55 -1.53
CA PRO A 116 11.06 -10.18 -2.85
C PRO A 116 12.19 -9.74 -3.78
N LEU A 117 12.81 -10.72 -4.42
CA LEU A 117 13.28 -10.61 -5.81
C LEU A 117 12.18 -11.02 -6.82
N SER A 118 10.99 -11.45 -6.40
CA SER A 118 9.81 -11.64 -7.29
C SER A 118 8.49 -11.96 -6.55
N PRO A 119 7.32 -11.79 -7.20
CA PRO A 119 6.01 -11.75 -6.57
C PRO A 119 5.21 -13.04 -6.84
N CYS A 120 5.16 -13.96 -5.89
CA CYS A 120 4.12 -14.99 -5.91
C CYS A 120 3.80 -15.38 -4.47
N PHE A 121 2.76 -14.76 -3.91
CA PHE A 121 2.32 -15.03 -2.55
C PHE A 121 0.82 -15.36 -2.56
N LEU A 122 0.45 -16.50 -1.95
CA LEU A 122 -0.94 -16.79 -1.60
C LEU A 122 -1.24 -16.17 -0.23
N PRO A 123 -2.08 -15.13 -0.12
CA PRO A 123 -2.50 -14.57 1.16
C PRO A 123 -3.31 -15.56 1.99
N THR A 124 -3.08 -15.61 3.30
CA THR A 124 -4.03 -16.17 4.26
C THR A 124 -4.69 -15.03 5.04
N LEU A 125 -6.01 -14.94 5.04
CA LEU A 125 -6.74 -13.93 5.82
C LEU A 125 -6.81 -14.38 7.29
N ILE A 126 -5.97 -13.83 8.15
CA ILE A 126 -5.83 -14.32 9.54
C ILE A 126 -6.62 -13.49 10.56
N LYS A 127 -7.03 -12.25 10.25
CA LYS A 127 -7.80 -11.47 11.24
C LYS A 127 -8.64 -10.33 10.70
N THR A 128 -9.94 -10.38 10.96
CA THR A 128 -10.82 -9.20 10.99
C THR A 128 -10.95 -8.74 12.43
N ARG A 129 -10.34 -7.59 12.80
CA ARG A 129 -10.65 -6.93 14.06
C ARG A 129 -11.63 -5.80 13.79
N ALA A 130 -12.91 -6.02 14.08
CA ALA A 130 -13.88 -4.94 14.21
C ALA A 130 -13.57 -4.14 15.48
N LYS A 131 -12.67 -3.15 15.41
CA LYS A 131 -12.57 -2.12 16.44
C LYS A 131 -13.39 -0.92 15.98
N ARG A 132 -14.42 -0.56 16.75
CA ARG A 132 -15.11 0.74 16.62
C ARG A 132 -14.04 1.83 16.75
N CYS A 133 -13.81 2.61 15.69
CA CYS A 133 -13.05 3.83 15.79
C CYS A 133 -13.87 4.83 16.62
N PRO A 134 -13.39 5.30 17.79
CA PRO A 134 -14.01 6.44 18.44
C PRO A 134 -13.80 7.65 17.52
N ILE A 135 -14.90 8.22 17.04
CA ILE A 135 -14.89 9.51 16.37
C ILE A 135 -14.69 10.53 17.49
N GLY A 136 -13.50 11.15 17.51
CA GLY A 136 -13.18 12.30 18.37
C GLY A 136 -13.28 13.59 17.55
#